data_AF-A0A2S6YZ42-F1
#
_entry.id   AF-A0A2S6YZ42-F1
#
_cell.length_a   1.000
_cell.length_b   1.000
_cell.length_c   1.000
_cell.angle_alpha   90.00
_cell.angle_beta   90.00
_cell.angle_gamma   90.00
#
_symmetry.space_group_name_H-M   'P 1'
#
loop_
_entity.id
_entity.type
_entity.pdbx_description
1 polymer ?
#
loop_
_entity_poly.entity_id
_entity_poly.type
_entity_poly.pdbx_seq_one_letter_code
_entity_poly.pdbx_strand_id
1 'polypeptide(L)' 'AVLYRYRAATPWPDLPERVGDFRVIHLRHSRWSRSGLWQRVFQVLSEDADNEYAMIDSTIVRAHQHSAGAKGGRRRP' A
#
# COMPACT_ATOMS: atom_id res chain seq x y z
N ALA A 1 -7.13 -7.03 6.25
CA ALA A 1 -5.66 -7.21 6.28
C ALA A 1 -4.90 -6.06 5.63
N VAL A 2 -4.94 -5.85 4.30
CA VAL A 2 -4.16 -4.77 3.63
C VAL A 2 -4.57 -3.37 4.12
N LEU A 3 -5.87 -3.08 4.23
CA LEU A 3 -6.37 -1.80 4.75
C LEU A 3 -6.02 -1.56 6.23
N TYR A 4 -5.92 -2.62 7.03
CA TYR A 4 -5.52 -2.52 8.44
C TYR A 4 -4.12 -1.91 8.56
N ARG A 5 -3.18 -2.37 7.73
CA ARG A 5 -1.82 -1.83 7.68
C ARG A 5 -1.82 -0.32 7.36
N TYR A 6 -2.69 0.14 6.46
CA TYR A 6 -2.78 1.55 6.11
C TYR A 6 -3.34 2.39 7.26
N ARG A 7 -4.41 1.90 7.91
CA ARG A 7 -5.04 2.59 9.04
C ARG A 7 -4.11 2.71 10.25
N ALA A 8 -3.35 1.65 10.54
CA ALA A 8 -2.53 1.58 11.75
C ALA A 8 -1.05 1.95 11.51
N ALA A 9 -0.66 2.24 10.26
CA ALA A 9 0.72 2.49 9.84
C ALA A 9 1.75 1.44 10.32
N THR A 10 1.29 0.22 10.61
CA THR A 10 2.12 -0.84 11.21
C THR A 10 3.13 -1.37 10.20
N PRO A 11 4.41 -1.58 10.59
CA PRO A 11 5.38 -2.30 9.77
C PRO A 11 4.87 -3.69 9.41
N TRP A 12 5.29 -4.22 8.26
CA TRP A 12 4.80 -5.54 7.80
C TRP A 12 5.03 -6.66 8.83
N PRO A 13 6.24 -6.83 9.41
CA PRO A 13 6.47 -7.89 10.38
C PRO A 13 5.64 -7.76 11.66
N ASP A 14 5.18 -6.56 11.99
CA ASP A 14 4.50 -6.24 13.25
C ASP A 14 2.97 -6.34 13.13
N LEU A 15 2.46 -6.82 11.99
CA LEU A 15 1.03 -7.03 11.82
C LEU A 15 0.50 -8.07 12.81
N PRO A 16 -0.61 -7.78 13.53
CA PRO A 16 -1.19 -8.74 14.45
C PRO A 16 -1.56 -10.05 13.76
N GLU A 17 -1.25 -11.20 14.37
CA GLU A 17 -1.56 -12.51 13.80
C GLU A 17 -3.04 -12.69 13.47
N ARG A 18 -3.93 -12.07 14.26
CA ARG A 18 -5.39 -12.05 14.01
C ARG A 18 -5.79 -11.43 12.66
N VAL A 19 -4.94 -10.62 12.03
CA VAL A 19 -5.20 -10.05 10.69
C VAL A 19 -4.62 -10.90 9.55
N GLY A 20 -3.86 -11.94 9.88
CA GLY A 20 -3.24 -12.90 8.96
C GLY A 20 -1.72 -12.73 8.81
N ASP A 21 -1.09 -13.71 8.15
CA ASP A 21 0.35 -13.71 7.86
C ASP A 21 0.76 -12.50 7.01
N PHE A 22 1.66 -11.68 7.53
CA PHE A 22 2.16 -10.48 6.88
C PHE A 22 2.72 -10.73 5.48
N ARG A 23 3.32 -11.91 5.21
CA ARG A 23 3.90 -12.25 3.91
C ARG A 23 2.82 -12.36 2.85
N VAL A 24 1.71 -13.01 3.18
CA VAL A 24 0.54 -13.15 2.30
C VAL A 24 -0.10 -11.79 2.04
N ILE A 25 -0.22 -10.97 3.10
CA ILE A 25 -0.80 -9.63 3.01
C ILE A 25 0.08 -8.72 2.15
N HIS A 26 1.41 -8.77 2.32
CA HIS A 26 2.37 -8.03 1.52
C HIS A 26 2.35 -8.45 0.05
N LEU A 27 2.23 -9.75 -0.24
CA LEU A 27 2.06 -10.25 -1.61
C LEU A 27 0.77 -9.73 -2.25
N ARG A 28 -0.34 -9.71 -1.50
CA ARG A 28 -1.61 -9.14 -1.97
C ARG A 28 -1.48 -7.65 -2.25
N HIS A 29 -0.88 -6.89 -1.33
CA HIS A 29 -0.57 -5.47 -1.53
C HIS A 29 0.23 -5.24 -2.82
N SER A 30 1.30 -6.02 -3.02
CA SER A 30 2.15 -5.92 -4.22
C SER A 30 1.39 -6.26 -5.51
N ARG A 31 0.51 -7.27 -5.48
CA ARG A 31 -0.35 -7.61 -6.63
C ARG A 31 -1.31 -6.46 -6.96
N TRP A 32 -1.93 -5.87 -5.94
CA TRP A 32 -2.82 -4.73 -6.09
C TRP A 32 -2.12 -3.52 -6.69
N SER A 33 -0.91 -3.20 -6.21
CA SER A 33 -0.07 -2.15 -6.78
C SER A 33 0.26 -2.39 -8.25
N ARG A 34 0.65 -3.61 -8.62
CA ARG A 34 0.92 -3.96 -10.02
C ARG A 34 -0.32 -3.94 -10.91
N SER A 35 -1.49 -4.25 -10.36
CA SER A 35 -2.75 -4.31 -11.10
C SER A 35 -3.44 -2.96 -11.31
N GLY A 36 -2.84 -1.87 -10.82
CA GLY A 36 -3.45 -0.53 -10.89
C GLY A 36 -4.60 -0.32 -9.90
N LEU A 37 -4.81 -1.24 -8.94
CA LEU A 37 -5.97 -1.18 -8.06
C LEU A 37 -5.93 0.05 -7.14
N TRP A 38 -4.76 0.41 -6.63
CA TRP A 38 -4.63 1.59 -5.77
C TRP A 38 -5.04 2.86 -6.49
N GLN A 39 -4.63 3.04 -7.75
CA GLN A 39 -5.03 4.17 -8.57
C GLN A 39 -6.55 4.26 -8.71
N ARG A 40 -7.22 3.13 -9.01
CA ARG A 40 -8.69 3.10 -9.13
C ARG A 40 -9.39 3.44 -7.81
N VAL A 41 -8.89 2.92 -6.69
CA VAL A 41 -9.44 3.24 -5.37
C VAL A 41 -9.30 4.72 -5.08
N PHE A 42 -8.13 5.32 -5.32
CA PHE A 42 -7.95 6.76 -5.15
C PHE A 42 -8.85 7.60 -6.05
N GLN A 43 -9.02 7.17 -7.31
CA GLN A 43 -9.89 7.86 -8.25
C GLN A 43 -11.34 7.90 -7.75
N VAL A 44 -11.92 6.75 -7.36
CA VAL A 44 -13.29 6.69 -6.83
C VAL A 44 -13.43 7.49 -5.54
N LEU A 45 -12.45 7.41 -4.63
CA LEU A 45 -12.51 8.19 -3.38
C LEU A 45 -12.35 9.69 -3.61
N SER A 46 -11.68 10.11 -4.70
CA SER A 46 -11.56 11.53 -5.05
C SER A 46 -12.82 12.12 -5.69
N GLU A 47 -13.71 11.28 -6.23
CA GLU A 47 -14.98 11.71 -6.82
C GLU A 47 -16.00 12.12 -5.75
N ASP A 48 -15.93 11.53 -4.55
CA ASP A 48 -16.82 11.80 -3.40
C ASP A 48 -16.19 12.74 -2.36
N ALA A 49 -14.95 13.20 -2.61
CA ALA A 49 -14.27 14.13 -1.73
C ALA A 49 -14.80 15.54 -1.95
N ASP A 50 -15.80 15.95 -1.16
CA ASP A 50 -16.12 17.36 -0.99
C ASP A 50 -14.90 18.02 -0.32
N ASN A 51 -14.03 18.65 -1.12
CA ASN A 51 -12.76 19.22 -0.68
C ASN A 51 -12.90 20.37 0.33
N GLU A 52 -14.13 20.68 0.77
CA GLU A 52 -14.48 21.70 1.74
C GLU A 52 -13.88 21.43 3.15
N TYR A 53 -13.52 20.17 3.46
CA TYR A 53 -12.87 19.76 4.72
C TYR A 53 -11.55 19.02 4.54
N ALA A 54 -10.83 19.25 3.43
CA ALA A 54 -9.50 18.67 3.24
C ALA A 54 -8.45 19.37 4.13
N MET A 55 -8.41 19.00 5.41
CA MET A 55 -7.26 19.28 6.28
C MET A 55 -6.10 18.38 5.81
N ILE A 56 -5.24 18.92 4.94
CA ILE A 56 -4.05 18.23 4.45
C ILE A 56 -2.95 18.29 5.53
N ASP A 57 -3.03 17.42 6.53
CA ASP A 57 -1.84 17.07 7.31
C ASP A 57 -0.95 16.17 6.44
N SER A 58 -0.11 16.78 5.60
CA SER A 58 0.81 16.03 4.74
C SER A 58 1.90 15.37 5.58
N THR A 59 1.92 14.04 5.66
CA THR A 59 3.06 13.28 6.21
C THR A 59 3.83 12.63 5.07
N ILE A 60 5.00 13.16 4.74
CA ILE A 60 5.88 12.59 3.71
C ILE A 60 6.66 11.43 4.32
N VAL A 61 6.29 10.20 3.95
CA VAL A 61 7.11 9.01 4.24
C VAL A 61 8.15 8.87 3.13
N ARG A 62 9.41 9.22 3.43
CA ARG A 62 10.53 8.95 2.51
C ARG A 62 10.76 7.46 2.39
N ALA A 63 10.68 6.95 1.16
CA ALA A 63 11.14 5.60 0.85
C ALA A 63 12.66 5.53 1.08
N HIS A 64 13.13 4.45 1.72
CA HIS A 64 14.56 4.22 1.87
C HIS A 64 15.22 4.11 0.49
N GLN A 65 16.47 4.53 0.33
CA GLN A 65 17.18 4.56 -0.96
C GLN A 65 17.21 3.21 -1.70
N HIS A 66 17.06 2.09 -0.97
CA HIS A 66 16.95 0.74 -1.52
C HIS A 66 15.51 0.27 -1.82
N SER A 67 14.52 1.16 -1.81
CA SER A 67 13.11 0.80 -2.04
C SER A 67 12.78 0.56 -3.52
N ALA A 68 13.64 1.00 -4.44
CA ALA A 68 13.55 0.62 -5.83
C ALA A 68 13.91 -0.88 -5.93
N GLY A 69 12.89 -1.73 -6.12
CA GLY A 69 13.10 -3.16 -6.32
C GLY A 69 14.09 -3.45 -7.45
N ALA A 70 14.77 -4.60 -7.38
CA ALA A 70 15.75 -5.01 -8.38
C ALA A 70 15.15 -5.03 -9.81
N LYS A 71 15.87 -4.45 -10.78
CA LYS A 71 15.49 -4.45 -12.20
C LYS A 71 15.48 -5.89 -12.72
N GLY A 72 14.30 -6.42 -13.05
CA GLY A 72 14.12 -7.61 -13.89
C GLY A 72 14.67 -8.93 -13.33
N GLY A 73 13.86 -9.65 -12.55
CA GLY A 73 14.12 -11.07 -12.28
C GLY A 73 13.93 -11.92 -13.55
N ARG A 74 14.90 -12.80 -13.83
CA ARG A 74 14.95 -13.71 -15.00
C ARG A 74 13.62 -14.46 -15.17
N ARG A 75 12.92 -14.24 -16.30
CA ARG A 75 11.88 -15.18 -16.77
C ARG A 75 12.59 -16.52 -17.01
N ARG A 76 12.37 -17.50 -16.13
CA ARG A 76 12.74 -18.88 -16.42
C ARG A 76 11.70 -19.45 -17.41
N PRO A 77 12.14 -20.30 -18.35
CA PRO A 77 11.29 -20.88 -19.39
C PRO A 77 10.13 -21.69 -18.79
#